data_AF-A0A428WRC4-F1
#
_entry.id   AF-A0A428WRC4-F1
#
_cell.length_a   1.000
_cell.length_b   1.000
_cell.length_c   1.000
_cell.angle_alpha   90.00
_cell.angle_beta   90.00
_cell.angle_gamma   90.00
#
_symmetry.space_group_name_H-M   'P 1'
#
loop_
_entity.id
_entity.type
_entity.pdbx_description
1 polymer ?
#
loop_
_entity_poly.entity_id
_entity_poly.type
_entity_poly.pdbx_seq_one_letter_code
_entity_poly.pdbx_strand_id
1 'polypeptide(L)' 'MHAEVVLALDVHLAELRGLRHQLTDARAIEPGERLDVVLRIAASAERLAHTVYAHRTTTSVTASR' A
#
# COMPACT_ATOMS: atom_id res chain seq x y z
N MET A 1 -11.97 12.45 5.76
CA MET A 1 -12.07 11.10 6.34
C MET A 1 -12.15 10.02 5.27
N HIS A 2 -13.28 9.82 4.58
CA HIS A 2 -13.34 8.86 3.47
C HIS A 2 -12.39 9.23 2.33
N ALA A 3 -12.26 10.52 2.02
CA ALA A 3 -11.38 10.99 0.95
C ALA A 3 -9.89 10.61 1.17
N GLU A 4 -9.38 10.63 2.40
CA GLU A 4 -7.99 10.28 2.71
C GLU A 4 -7.73 8.78 2.58
N VAL A 5 -8.66 7.96 3.07
CA VAL A 5 -8.58 6.49 2.93
C VAL A 5 -8.74 6.08 1.47
N VAL A 6 -9.66 6.71 0.73
CA VAL A 6 -9.87 6.49 -0.70
C VAL A 6 -8.62 6.90 -1.48
N LEU A 7 -8.04 8.07 -1.18
CA LEU A 7 -6.80 8.52 -1.80
C LEU A 7 -5.64 7.56 -1.52
N ALA A 8 -5.48 7.10 -0.27
CA ALA A 8 -4.45 6.12 0.08
C ALA A 8 -4.65 4.78 -0.64
N LEU A 9 -5.91 4.36 -0.82
CA LEU A 9 -6.24 3.16 -1.59
C LEU A 9 -5.91 3.33 -3.08
N ASP A 10 -6.23 4.48 -3.67
CA ASP A 10 -5.94 4.78 -5.07
C ASP A 10 -4.43 4.80 -5.34
N VAL A 11 -3.66 5.42 -4.43
CA VAL A 11 -2.19 5.43 -4.47
C VAL A 11 -1.64 4.00 -4.37
N HIS A 12 -2.11 3.20 -3.41
CA HIS A 12 -1.69 1.82 -3.25
C HIS A 12 -1.98 0.99 -4.52
N LEU A 13 -3.18 1.12 -5.10
CA LEU A 13 -3.57 0.39 -6.31
C LEU A 13 -2.72 0.80 -7.52
N ALA A 14 -2.39 2.08 -7.67
CA ALA A 14 -1.51 2.57 -8.73
C ALA A 14 -0.10 1.99 -8.60
N GLU A 15 0.49 2.04 -7.40
CA GLU A 15 1.81 1.47 -7.11
C GLU A 15 1.83 -0.04 -7.40
N LEU A 16 0.82 -0.77 -6.92
CA LEU A 16 0.75 -2.23 -7.04
C LEU A 16 0.60 -2.67 -8.50
N ARG A 17 -0.14 -1.91 -9.33
CA ARG A 17 -0.21 -2.16 -10.78
C ARG A 17 1.14 -2.00 -11.45
N GLY A 18 1.90 -0.96 -11.11
CA GLY A 18 3.25 -0.74 -11.64
C GLY A 18 4.23 -1.84 -11.23
N LEU A 19 4.24 -2.22 -9.96
CA LEU A 19 5.09 -3.28 -9.42
C LEU A 19 4.74 -4.66 -10.01
N ARG A 20 3.44 -4.95 -10.16
CA ARG A 20 3.01 -6.19 -10.82
C ARG A 20 3.43 -6.23 -12.29
N HIS A 21 3.36 -5.10 -12.99
CA HIS A 21 3.82 -5.01 -14.37
C HIS A 21 5.34 -5.29 -14.47
N GLN A 22 6.14 -4.77 -13.55
CA GLN A 22 7.58 -5.10 -13.47
C GLN A 22 7.82 -6.61 -13.31
N LEU A 23 7.02 -7.29 -12.49
CA LEU A 23 7.10 -8.76 -12.33
C LEU A 23 6.68 -9.53 -13.59
N THR A 24 5.73 -9.02 -14.37
CA THR A 24 5.19 -9.71 -15.55
C THR A 24 5.96 -9.43 -16.83
N ASP A 25 6.51 -8.24 -17.00
CA ASP A 25 7.25 -7.84 -18.20
C ASP A 25 8.65 -8.45 -18.26
N ALA A 26 9.20 -8.83 -17.10
CA ALA A 26 10.52 -9.39 -17.04
C ALA A 26 10.57 -10.86 -17.47
N ARG A 27 10.82 -11.08 -18.76
CA ARG A 27 11.61 -12.24 -19.17
C ARG A 27 13.01 -12.08 -18.54
N ALA A 28 13.26 -12.83 -17.47
CA ALA A 28 14.48 -12.83 -16.65
C ALA A 28 14.64 -11.60 -15.71
N ILE A 29 13.80 -11.52 -14.67
CA ILE A 29 14.14 -10.76 -13.46
C ILE A 29 15.08 -11.62 -12.61
N GLU A 30 16.19 -11.03 -12.18
CA GLU A 30 17.10 -11.67 -11.23
C GLU A 30 16.37 -11.89 -9.88
N PRO A 31 16.64 -12.97 -9.13
CA PRO A 31 15.98 -13.23 -7.84
C PRO A 31 16.05 -12.04 -6.86
N GLY A 32 17.15 -11.28 -6.88
CA GLY A 32 17.31 -10.08 -6.06
C GLY A 32 16.34 -8.95 -6.45
N GLU A 33 16.15 -8.71 -7.75
CA GLU A 33 15.19 -7.71 -8.25
C GLU A 33 13.74 -8.14 -7.94
N ARG A 34 13.45 -9.45 -8.04
CA ARG A 34 12.15 -9.99 -7.64
C ARG A 34 11.85 -9.71 -6.18
N LEU A 35 12.83 -9.94 -5.31
CA LEU A 35 12.70 -9.68 -3.89
C LEU A 35 12.48 -8.19 -3.61
N ASP A 36 13.21 -7.30 -4.27
CA ASP A 36 13.02 -5.85 -4.12
C ASP A 36 11.58 -5.43 -4.45
N VAL A 37 11.04 -5.92 -5.58
CA VAL A 37 9.65 -5.63 -5.97
C VAL A 37 8.64 -6.15 -4.93
N VAL A 38 8.85 -7.36 -4.40
CA VAL A 38 7.99 -7.93 -3.34
C VAL A 38 8.06 -7.09 -2.06
N LEU A 39 9.25 -6.66 -1.64
CA LEU A 39 9.43 -5.80 -0.47
C LEU A 39 8.73 -4.44 -0.66
N ARG A 40 8.77 -3.88 -1.86
CA ARG A 40 8.08 -2.62 -2.20
C ARG A 40 6.55 -2.79 -2.15
N ILE A 41 6.02 -3.93 -2.58
CA ILE A 41 4.59 -4.25 -2.43
C ILE A 41 4.22 -4.32 -0.94
N ALA A 42 5.00 -5.03 -0.14
CA ALA A 42 4.77 -5.16 1.30
C ALA A 42 4.79 -3.80 2.01
N ALA A 43 5.78 -2.96 1.73
CA ALA A 43 5.88 -1.62 2.29
C ALA A 43 4.70 -0.72 1.88
N SER A 44 4.20 -0.85 0.64
CA SER A 44 3.00 -0.13 0.19
C SER A 44 1.76 -0.56 0.97
N ALA A 45 1.58 -1.87 1.20
CA ALA A 45 0.47 -2.40 1.98
C ALA A 45 0.54 -1.94 3.45
N GLU A 46 1.74 -1.89 4.04
CA GLU A 46 1.94 -1.39 5.40
C GLU A 46 1.55 0.09 5.54
N ARG A 47 1.92 0.95 4.57
CA ARG A 47 1.49 2.35 4.55
C ARG A 47 -0.03 2.49 4.48
N LEU A 48 -0.69 1.72 3.61
CA LEU A 48 -2.14 1.72 3.52
C LEU A 48 -2.78 1.27 4.84
N ALA A 49 -2.29 0.18 5.42
CA ALA A 49 -2.79 -0.32 6.70
C ALA A 49 -2.61 0.72 7.81
N HIS A 50 -1.45 1.39 7.88
CA HIS A 50 -1.21 2.46 8.82
C HIS A 50 -2.23 3.60 8.66
N THR A 51 -2.46 4.10 7.44
CA THR A 51 -3.48 5.12 7.19
C THR A 51 -4.86 4.64 7.63
N VAL A 52 -5.28 3.44 7.27
CA VAL A 52 -6.61 2.91 7.65
C VAL A 52 -6.76 2.78 9.16
N TYR A 53 -5.76 2.24 9.87
CA TYR A 53 -5.86 1.95 11.30
C TYR A 53 -5.54 3.14 12.21
N ALA A 54 -4.62 4.04 11.83
CA ALA A 54 -4.34 5.28 12.57
C ALA A 54 -5.56 6.24 12.59
N HIS A 55 -6.42 6.16 11.57
CA HIS A 55 -7.66 6.93 11.55
C HIS A 55 -8.82 6.26 12.33
N ARG A 56 -8.70 4.97 12.67
CA ARG A 56 -9.68 4.26 13.52
C ARG A 56 -9.51 4.57 15.01
N THR A 57 -8.27 4.83 15.44
CA THR A 57 -7.97 5.24 16.83
C THR A 57 -8.41 6.68 17.12
N THR A 58 -8.34 7.59 16.15
CA THR A 58 -8.78 9.00 16.32
C THR A 58 -10.30 9.15 16.37
N THR A 59 -11.05 8.37 15.58
CA THR A 59 -12.52 8.41 15.60
C THR A 59 -13.11 7.81 16.89
N SER A 60 -12.51 6.76 17.44
CA SER A 60 -12.92 6.15 18.71
C SER A 60 -12.75 7.07 19.92
N VAL A 61 -11.65 7.84 19.98
CA VAL A 61 -11.37 8.76 21.11
C VAL A 61 -12.28 9.99 21.10
N THR A 62 -12.76 10.41 19.92
CA THR A 62 -13.61 11.59 19.79
C THR A 62 -15.10 11.28 20.03
N ALA A 63 -15.54 10.05 19.82
CA ALA A 63 -16.92 9.61 20.09
C ALA A 63 -17.20 9.28 21.57
N SER A 64 -16.18 9.29 22.42
CA SER A 64 -16.26 8.92 23.85
C SER A 64 -16.10 10.13 24.80
N ARG A 65 -16.39 11.35 24.32
CA ARG A 65 -16.37 12.60 25.11
C ARG A 65 -17.72 13.30 25.09
#